data_AF-A0A8T7DC36-F1
#
_entry.id   AF-A0A8T7DC36-F1
#
_cell.length_a   1.000
_cell.length_b   1.000
_cell.length_c   1.000
_cell.angle_alpha   90.00
_cell.angle_beta   90.00
_cell.angle_gamma   90.00
#
_symmetry.space_group_name_H-M   'P 1'
#
loop_
_entity.id
_entity.type
_entity.pdbx_description
1 polymer ?
#
loop_
_entity_poly.entity_id
_entity_poly.type
_entity_poly.pdbx_seq_one_letter_code
_entity_poly.pdbx_strand_id
1 'polypeptide(L)' 'MVKIVIDPESLSLANHFALVRSPRRNRKRFAESCVMVTADEDTAREQANADKNLHPAVVYGPSVSSESQRIYYLVKWL' A
#
# COMPACT_ATOMS: atom_id res chain seq x y z
N MET A 1 -22.34 7.21 12.54
CA MET A 1 -21.65 7.01 11.26
C MET A 1 -20.49 7.99 11.16
N VAL A 2 -19.25 7.52 11.26
CA VAL A 2 -18.06 8.40 11.17
C VAL A 2 -17.82 8.69 9.69
N LYS A 3 -18.06 9.93 9.26
CA LYS A 3 -17.58 10.46 7.98
C LYS A 3 -16.11 10.83 8.17
N ILE A 4 -15.19 10.02 7.65
CA ILE A 4 -13.78 10.39 7.61
C ILE A 4 -13.63 11.44 6.50
N VAL A 5 -13.38 12.67 6.92
CA VAL A 5 -12.96 13.76 6.04
C VAL A 5 -11.49 13.51 5.72
N ILE A 6 -11.21 13.03 4.51
CA ILE A 6 -9.84 12.93 3.99
C ILE A 6 -9.50 14.29 3.38
N ASP A 7 -8.56 14.98 4.03
CA ASP A 7 -8.04 16.28 3.64
C ASP A 7 -7.37 16.25 2.25
N PRO A 8 -7.63 17.22 1.36
CA PRO A 8 -7.10 17.23 0.00
C PRO A 8 -5.69 17.82 -0.18
N GLU A 9 -4.98 18.29 0.86
CA GLU A 9 -3.75 19.10 0.69
C GLU A 9 -2.43 18.51 1.21
N SER A 10 -2.33 17.21 1.51
CA SER A 10 -1.05 16.62 1.94
C SER A 10 -0.14 16.20 0.76
N LEU A 11 0.31 17.20 -0.01
CA LEU A 11 1.12 17.13 -1.25
C LEU A 11 2.64 16.93 -1.05
N SER A 12 3.12 15.95 -0.28
CA SER A 12 4.57 15.61 -0.29
C SER A 12 4.83 14.17 0.15
N LEU A 13 4.96 13.28 -0.85
CA LEU A 13 5.09 11.82 -0.72
C LEU A 13 3.95 11.15 0.06
N ALA A 14 2.88 10.82 -0.66
CA ALA A 14 1.66 10.32 -0.07
C ALA A 14 1.82 8.86 0.41
N ASN A 15 1.27 8.61 1.60
CA ASN A 15 0.94 7.27 2.03
C ASN A 15 -0.24 6.80 1.19
N HIS A 16 -0.05 5.73 0.43
CA HIS A 16 -1.08 5.13 -0.38
C HIS A 16 -1.64 3.88 0.30
N PHE A 17 -2.95 3.71 0.25
CA PHE A 17 -3.56 2.43 0.59
C PHE A 17 -3.26 1.44 -0.53
N ALA A 18 -2.80 0.25 -0.18
CA ALA A 18 -2.49 -0.77 -1.16
C ALA A 18 -2.67 -2.18 -0.61
N LEU A 19 -2.96 -3.10 -1.51
CA LEU A 19 -2.83 -4.52 -1.25
C LEU A 19 -1.42 -4.97 -1.57
N VAL A 20 -0.73 -5.42 -0.54
CA VAL A 20 0.59 -6.00 -0.70
C VAL A 20 0.44 -7.50 -0.76
N ARG A 21 0.84 -8.08 -1.90
CA ARG A 21 0.95 -9.52 -2.06
C ARG A 21 2.25 -10.00 -1.44
N SER A 22 2.16 -10.58 -0.26
CA SER A 22 3.33 -11.06 0.46
C SER A 22 3.07 -12.41 1.11
N PRO A 23 3.68 -13.50 0.62
CA PRO A 23 3.58 -14.80 1.27
C PRO A 23 4.26 -14.82 2.65
N ARG A 24 5.15 -13.86 2.93
CA ARG A 24 5.85 -13.71 4.20
C ARG A 24 5.97 -12.24 4.59
N ARG A 25 5.36 -11.84 5.71
CA ARG A 25 5.31 -10.47 6.24
C ARG A 25 6.66 -9.87 6.71
N ASN A 26 7.80 -10.50 6.36
CA ASN A 26 9.13 -10.12 6.83
C ASN A 26 9.82 -9.04 5.96
N ARG A 27 9.29 -8.76 4.76
CA ARG A 27 9.83 -7.72 3.87
C ARG A 27 9.21 -6.35 4.18
N LYS A 28 10.04 -5.31 4.19
CA LYS A 28 9.62 -3.90 4.35
C LYS A 28 9.57 -3.12 3.03
N ARG A 29 9.98 -3.76 1.93
CA ARG A 29 10.06 -3.17 0.59
C ARG A 29 9.42 -4.13 -0.40
N PHE A 30 8.58 -3.59 -1.26
CA PHE A 30 7.84 -4.35 -2.25
C PHE A 30 7.96 -3.66 -3.60
N ALA A 31 8.18 -4.43 -4.66
CA ALA A 31 8.13 -3.90 -6.01
C ALA A 31 6.69 -3.49 -6.34
N GLU A 32 6.51 -2.51 -7.23
CA GLU A 32 5.20 -2.11 -7.77
C GLU A 32 4.37 -3.31 -8.24
N SER A 33 5.01 -4.34 -8.83
CA SER A 33 4.32 -5.56 -9.27
C SER A 33 3.62 -6.35 -8.14
N CYS A 34 4.07 -6.20 -6.89
CA CYS A 34 3.46 -6.83 -5.72
C CYS A 34 2.58 -5.89 -4.90
N VAL A 35 2.45 -4.63 -5.30
CA VAL A 35 1.72 -3.60 -4.57
C VAL A 35 0.61 -3.07 -5.46
N MET A 36 -0.63 -3.31 -5.06
CA MET A 36 -1.79 -2.82 -5.78
C MET A 36 -2.38 -1.65 -5.01
N VAL A 37 -2.03 -0.42 -5.43
CA VAL A 37 -2.56 0.81 -4.83
C VAL A 37 -4.07 0.89 -5.07
N THR A 38 -4.81 1.17 -4.01
CA THR A 38 -6.26 1.37 -4.00
C THR A 38 -6.57 2.83 -3.73
N ALA A 39 -7.78 3.26 -4.10
CA ALA A 39 -8.25 4.61 -3.82
C ALA A 39 -8.40 4.85 -2.31
N ASP A 40 -8.92 3.85 -1.60
CA ASP A 40 -9.34 3.99 -0.20
C ASP A 40 -8.89 2.80 0.67
N GLU A 41 -8.91 3.01 1.98
CA GLU A 41 -8.66 1.99 3.00
C GLU A 41 -9.71 0.88 2.95
N ASP A 42 -10.97 1.24 2.75
CA ASP A 42 -12.11 0.31 2.73
C ASP A 42 -11.96 -0.68 1.57
N THR A 43 -11.71 -0.19 0.36
CA THR A 43 -11.42 -1.02 -0.82
C THR A 43 -10.21 -1.93 -0.62
N ALA A 44 -9.15 -1.46 0.07
CA ALA A 44 -8.01 -2.32 0.41
C ALA A 44 -8.44 -3.46 1.35
N ARG A 45 -9.29 -3.17 2.33
CA ARG A 45 -9.80 -4.19 3.27
C ARG A 45 -10.79 -5.14 2.64
N GLU A 46 -11.68 -4.67 1.79
CA GLU A 46 -12.66 -5.51 1.08
C GLU A 46 -11.96 -6.50 0.14
N GLN A 47 -10.91 -6.05 -0.53
CA GLN A 47 -10.11 -6.89 -1.43
C GLN A 47 -9.00 -7.66 -0.70
N ALA A 48 -8.84 -7.45 0.62
CA ALA A 48 -7.91 -8.23 1.43
C ALA A 48 -8.25 -9.71 1.34
N ASN A 49 -7.25 -10.53 1.05
CA ASN A 49 -7.46 -11.96 0.88
C ASN A 49 -6.27 -12.72 1.45
N ALA A 50 -6.44 -13.22 2.67
CA ALA A 50 -5.42 -14.00 3.36
C ALA A 50 -5.07 -15.30 2.60
N ASP A 51 -6.04 -15.93 1.94
CA ASP A 51 -5.85 -17.14 1.13
C ASP A 51 -4.92 -16.87 -0.06
N LYS A 52 -5.05 -15.69 -0.68
CA LYS A 52 -4.18 -15.24 -1.78
C LYS A 52 -2.92 -14.51 -1.31
N ASN A 53 -2.63 -14.47 -0.01
CA ASN A 53 -1.53 -13.71 0.60
C ASN A 53 -1.58 -12.20 0.27
N LEU A 54 -2.79 -11.67 0.09
CA LEU A 54 -3.07 -10.26 -0.15
C LEU A 54 -3.44 -9.61 1.17
N HIS A 55 -2.56 -8.74 1.64
CA HIS A 55 -2.74 -8.04 2.90
C HIS A 55 -2.90 -6.55 2.66
N PRO A 56 -3.93 -5.93 3.24
CA PRO A 56 -4.11 -4.49 3.13
C PRO A 56 -3.01 -3.83 3.95
N ALA A 57 -2.40 -2.81 3.36
CA ALA A 57 -1.30 -2.09 3.96
C ALA A 57 -1.30 -0.64 3.47
N VAL A 58 -0.63 0.19 4.24
CA VAL A 58 -0.25 1.52 3.82
C VAL A 58 1.19 1.46 3.33
N VAL A 59 1.38 1.91 2.10
CA VAL A 59 2.69 1.97 1.45
C VAL A 59 3.08 3.40 1.14
N TYR A 60 4.37 3.64 1.04
CA TYR A 60 4.96 4.93 0.72
C TYR A 60 5.80 4.78 -0.55
N GLY A 61 5.55 5.64 -1.55
CA GLY A 61 6.19 5.55 -2.86
C GLY A 61 5.32 6.19 -3.94
N PRO A 62 5.66 5.99 -5.24
CA PRO A 62 6.72 5.13 -5.76
C PRO A 62 8.12 5.76 -5.62
N SER A 63 9.05 5.07 -4.97
CA SER A 63 10.47 5.42 -5.03
C SER A 63 11.15 4.63 -6.13
N VAL A 64 11.90 5.31 -6.99
CA VAL A 64 12.72 4.65 -8.01
C VAL A 64 14.05 4.22 -7.40
N SER A 65 14.37 2.93 -7.50
CA SER A 65 15.70 2.41 -7.19
C SER A 65 16.68 2.80 -8.31
N SER A 66 17.99 2.78 -8.03
CA SER A 66 19.04 3.08 -9.02
C SER A 66 19.01 2.16 -10.26
N GLU A 67 18.35 1.01 -10.17
CA GLU A 67 18.11 0.07 -11.28
C GLU A 67 16.79 0.35 -12.05
N SER A 68 16.22 1.55 -11.92
CA SER A 68 14.93 1.94 -12.55
C SER A 68 13.72 1.11 -12.10
N GLN A 69 13.83 0.40 -10.99
CA GLN A 69 12.73 -0.38 -10.41
C GLN A 69 11.92 0.49 -9.45
N ARG A 70 10.59 0.50 -9.61
CA ARG A 70 9.68 1.17 -8.67
C ARG A 70 9.45 0.29 -7.46
N ILE A 71 9.83 0.81 -6.30
CA ILE A 71 9.64 0.16 -5.02
C ILE A 71 8.75 1.02 -4.12
N TYR A 72 7.95 0.32 -3.34
CA TYR A 72 7.10 0.85 -2.30
C TYR A 72 7.62 0.38 -0.96
N TYR A 73 7.69 1.31 -0.01
CA TYR A 73 8.05 1.04 1.36
C TYR A 73 6.78 0.75 2.15
N LEU A 74 6.78 -0.35 2.90
CA LEU A 74 5.69 -0.63 3.82
C LEU A 74 5.77 0.34 5.00
N VAL A 75 4.67 1.07 5.22
CA VAL A 75 4.52 2.00 6.35
C VAL A 75 3.88 1.26 7.52
N LYS A 76 2.70 0.68 7.29
CA LYS A 76 1.97 -0.12 8.27
C LYS A 76 1.03 -1.11 7.60
N TRP A 77 0.68 -2.18 8.30
CA TRP A 77 -0.40 -3.08 7.89
C TRP A 77 -1.75 -2.54 8.38
N LEU A 78 -2.81 -2.88 7.67
CA LEU A 78 -4.20 -2.64 8.04
C LEU A 78 -4.87 -3.94 8.48
#